data_AF-A0A960RTM7-F1
#
_entry.id   AF-A0A960RTM7-F1
#
_cell.length_a   1.000
_cell.length_b   1.000
_cell.length_c   1.000
_cell.angle_alpha   90.00
_cell.angle_beta   90.00
_cell.angle_gamma   90.00
#
_symmetry.space_group_name_H-M   'P 1'
#
loop_
_entity.id
_entity.type
_entity.pdbx_description
1 polymer ?
#
loop_
_entity_poly.entity_id
_entity_poly.type
_entity_poly.pdbx_seq_one_letter_code
_entity_poly.pdbx_strand_id
1 'polypeptide(L)'
;MESTDAISQKSSWIKKIWPVQRFELKKVVPLLILKFLVSLVYATLTCMKDSLVVTATDSGAEVIPVLKGWLVFPLSLLCAVAYSKLSNHFKRSTLFYSIVSFFLVIIFLYGFVLFPNAEAISPTLSSDWLMFRLGENYSHWISVYRNWIHSLFFITAELWAQVVIFILYWGFANHICQVKEAKRTYTLFIAAGDLATVAAGPLVLHYVTRFSSGDFTATLQTLLTYVLLAGIGILVLYWWMNKHVLTDKRFYDPSVTKQSLNQKTRLTLGKSIKHIFTSKYLLSIAILVIGCALTINMVEVTWKAHVKTLYPATEDYMAFISKATTIVGVAALLTVLLLGGNFLRRFGWHFSAQITPIVIGATGAIFFVLSYFQGALGPFAAFFGTTPLVLLVIVGAFQNIASKVVKYSFF
;
A
#
# COMPACT_ATOMS: atom_id res chain seq x y z
N MET A 1 -51.09 -30.99 1.96
CA MET A 1 -49.89 -31.24 2.78
C MET A 1 -48.78 -30.39 2.20
N GLU A 2 -48.81 -29.12 2.56
CA GLU A 2 -48.05 -28.04 1.95
C GLU A 2 -47.73 -27.10 3.12
N SER A 3 -46.75 -27.49 3.95
CA SER A 3 -46.35 -26.68 5.11
C SER A 3 -45.06 -27.19 5.75
N THR A 4 -43.93 -27.13 5.02
CA THR A 4 -42.59 -27.23 5.66
C THR A 4 -41.47 -26.44 4.97
N ASP A 5 -41.74 -25.58 3.99
CA ASP A 5 -40.69 -24.81 3.27
C ASP A 5 -40.60 -23.32 3.65
N ALA A 6 -41.10 -22.93 4.82
CA ALA A 6 -41.14 -21.53 5.24
C ALA A 6 -40.37 -21.25 6.55
N ILE A 7 -39.21 -21.88 6.78
CA ILE A 7 -38.35 -21.57 7.94
C ILE A 7 -36.97 -21.07 7.49
N SER A 8 -36.78 -19.76 7.68
CA SER A 8 -35.50 -19.03 7.77
C SER A 8 -34.84 -18.52 6.49
N GLN A 9 -35.59 -17.72 5.72
CA GLN A 9 -35.02 -16.77 4.75
C GLN A 9 -34.78 -15.38 5.37
N LYS A 10 -34.42 -15.31 6.67
CA LYS A 10 -33.80 -14.10 7.24
C LYS A 10 -32.31 -14.21 6.97
N SER A 11 -31.87 -13.76 5.80
CA SER A 11 -30.45 -13.55 5.51
C SER A 11 -29.89 -12.56 6.53
N SER A 12 -29.44 -13.07 7.68
CA SER A 12 -28.79 -12.29 8.72
C SER A 12 -27.65 -11.49 8.09
N TRP A 13 -27.57 -10.21 8.42
CA TRP A 13 -26.49 -9.30 8.01
C TRP A 13 -25.10 -9.95 8.19
N ILE A 14 -24.97 -10.84 9.17
CA ILE A 14 -23.79 -11.65 9.46
C ILE A 14 -23.43 -12.60 8.30
N LYS A 15 -24.40 -13.25 7.63
CA LYS A 15 -24.14 -14.09 6.45
C LYS A 15 -23.72 -13.25 5.22
N LYS A 16 -24.08 -11.97 5.20
CA LYS A 16 -23.71 -11.03 4.14
C LYS A 16 -22.28 -10.51 4.31
N ILE A 17 -21.86 -10.25 5.55
CA ILE A 17 -20.49 -9.86 5.90
C ILE A 17 -19.55 -11.07 5.92
N TRP A 18 -20.02 -12.23 6.39
CA TRP A 18 -19.24 -13.46 6.52
C TRP A 18 -19.84 -14.60 5.68
N PRO A 19 -19.58 -14.62 4.35
CA PRO A 19 -20.08 -15.66 3.43
C PRO A 19 -19.30 -16.99 3.45
N VAL A 20 -18.42 -17.18 4.44
CA VAL A 20 -17.47 -18.31 4.54
C VAL A 20 -18.12 -19.49 5.28
N GLN A 21 -18.01 -20.68 4.72
CA GLN A 21 -18.56 -21.90 5.32
C GLN A 21 -17.66 -22.42 6.45
N ARG A 22 -18.23 -23.10 7.45
CA ARG A 22 -17.48 -23.55 8.65
C ARG A 22 -16.27 -24.43 8.32
N PHE A 23 -16.37 -25.27 7.30
CA PHE A 23 -15.25 -26.12 6.88
C PHE A 23 -14.10 -25.31 6.24
N GLU A 24 -14.38 -24.17 5.61
CA GLU A 24 -13.37 -23.30 4.98
C GLU A 24 -12.58 -22.47 6.00
N LEU A 25 -13.06 -22.37 7.25
CA LEU A 25 -12.46 -21.53 8.30
C LEU A 25 -11.00 -21.88 8.59
N LYS A 26 -10.65 -23.17 8.60
CA LYS A 26 -9.28 -23.65 8.82
C LYS A 26 -8.29 -23.12 7.78
N LYS A 27 -8.78 -22.68 6.62
CA LYS A 27 -8.01 -22.11 5.51
C LYS A 27 -8.13 -20.58 5.46
N VAL A 28 -9.33 -20.05 5.61
CA VAL A 28 -9.62 -18.62 5.42
C VAL A 28 -9.12 -17.77 6.58
N VAL A 29 -9.27 -18.22 7.83
CA VAL A 29 -8.82 -17.44 9.01
C VAL A 29 -7.30 -17.20 8.99
N PRO A 30 -6.45 -18.22 8.77
CA PRO A 30 -5.01 -18.00 8.63
C PRO A 30 -4.64 -17.07 7.47
N LEU A 31 -5.34 -17.14 6.33
CA LEU A 31 -5.13 -16.21 5.22
C LEU A 31 -5.51 -14.77 5.56
N LEU A 32 -6.60 -14.57 6.33
CA LEU A 32 -6.99 -13.25 6.82
C LEU A 32 -5.95 -12.68 7.79
N ILE A 33 -5.46 -13.49 8.73
CA ILE A 33 -4.40 -13.06 9.67
C ILE A 33 -3.11 -12.77 8.90
N LEU A 34 -2.73 -13.62 7.94
CA LEU A 34 -1.56 -13.41 7.09
C LEU A 34 -1.70 -12.09 6.32
N LYS A 35 -2.87 -11.83 5.73
CA LYS A 35 -3.15 -10.58 5.02
C LYS A 35 -3.06 -9.38 5.95
N PHE A 36 -3.68 -9.48 7.12
CA PHE A 36 -3.62 -8.44 8.14
C PHE A 36 -2.17 -8.12 8.52
N LEU A 37 -1.33 -9.11 8.84
CA LEU A 37 0.07 -8.86 9.21
C LEU A 37 0.90 -8.26 8.07
N VAL A 38 0.79 -8.79 6.84
CA VAL A 38 1.54 -8.25 5.69
C VAL A 38 1.12 -6.80 5.39
N SER A 39 -0.18 -6.50 5.50
CA SER A 39 -0.71 -5.15 5.34
C SER A 39 -0.35 -4.23 6.52
N LEU A 40 -0.26 -4.76 7.75
CA LEU A 40 0.12 -4.00 8.94
C LEU A 40 1.56 -3.50 8.80
N VAL A 41 2.48 -4.41 8.43
CA VAL A 41 3.87 -4.04 8.12
C VAL A 41 3.90 -2.93 7.06
N TYR A 42 3.19 -3.12 5.95
CA TYR A 42 3.18 -2.13 4.87
C TYR A 42 2.62 -0.76 5.31
N ALA A 43 1.52 -0.76 6.07
CA ALA A 43 0.88 0.46 6.52
C ALA A 43 1.78 1.23 7.50
N THR A 44 2.40 0.53 8.47
CA THR A 44 3.37 1.13 9.39
C THR A 44 4.58 1.69 8.63
N LEU A 45 5.17 0.92 7.70
CA LEU A 45 6.27 1.40 6.86
C LEU A 45 5.87 2.62 6.01
N THR A 46 4.63 2.67 5.50
CA THR A 46 4.13 3.79 4.69
C THR A 46 3.96 5.06 5.52
N CYS A 47 3.50 4.94 6.78
CA CYS A 47 3.46 6.09 7.67
C CYS A 47 4.84 6.68 7.94
N MET A 48 5.89 5.86 7.94
CA MET A 48 7.26 6.31 8.23
C MET A 48 8.02 6.80 7.00
N LYS A 49 7.93 6.08 5.87
CA LYS A 49 8.82 6.28 4.71
C LYS A 49 8.74 7.69 4.12
N ASP A 50 7.54 8.24 3.99
CA ASP A 50 7.33 9.54 3.38
C ASP A 50 7.80 10.63 4.34
N SER A 51 7.47 10.51 5.63
CA SER A 51 7.92 11.43 6.67
C SER A 51 9.43 11.52 6.69
N LEU A 52 10.11 10.38 6.80
CA LEU A 52 11.57 10.31 6.91
C LEU A 52 12.32 10.88 5.70
N VAL A 53 11.81 10.70 4.48
CA VAL A 53 12.44 11.25 3.27
C VAL A 53 12.11 12.73 3.09
N VAL A 54 10.87 13.13 3.34
CA VAL A 54 10.40 14.50 3.06
C VAL A 54 10.95 15.49 4.07
N THR A 55 11.08 15.13 5.34
CA THR A 55 11.57 16.04 6.39
C THR A 55 13.09 15.95 6.62
N ALA A 56 13.81 15.09 5.88
CA ALA A 56 15.27 15.02 5.93
C ALA A 56 15.94 16.34 5.52
N THR A 57 17.18 16.52 5.95
CA THR A 57 18.01 17.70 5.66
C THR A 57 18.15 17.92 4.16
N ASP A 58 17.87 19.15 3.72
CA ASP A 58 17.85 19.59 2.32
C ASP A 58 17.04 18.69 1.40
N SER A 59 15.94 18.13 1.90
CA SER A 59 15.01 17.29 1.15
C SER A 59 13.64 17.95 1.05
N GLY A 60 12.72 17.32 0.33
CA GLY A 60 11.35 17.79 0.17
C GLY A 60 10.45 16.75 -0.49
N ALA A 61 9.20 17.13 -0.76
CA ALA A 61 8.22 16.21 -1.34
C ALA A 61 8.56 15.84 -2.80
N GLU A 62 9.31 16.70 -3.50
CA GLU A 62 9.82 16.53 -4.85
C GLU A 62 10.77 15.33 -5.01
N VAL A 63 11.33 14.82 -3.91
CA VAL A 63 12.16 13.61 -3.89
C VAL A 63 11.31 12.34 -4.14
N ILE A 64 10.02 12.36 -3.78
CA ILE A 64 9.12 11.20 -3.93
C ILE A 64 8.94 10.78 -5.40
N PRO A 65 8.61 11.68 -6.35
CA PRO A 65 8.58 11.34 -7.78
C PRO A 65 9.88 10.73 -8.30
N VAL A 66 11.03 11.24 -7.85
CA VAL A 66 12.35 10.74 -8.26
C VAL A 66 12.53 9.30 -7.78
N LEU A 67 12.31 9.05 -6.48
CA LEU A 67 12.39 7.72 -5.90
C LEU A 67 11.43 6.75 -6.57
N LYS A 68 10.15 7.12 -6.71
CA LYS A 68 9.12 6.24 -7.29
C LYS A 68 9.40 5.95 -8.77
N GLY A 69 9.70 6.98 -9.56
CA GLY A 69 9.85 6.87 -11.01
C GLY A 69 11.17 6.25 -11.44
N TRP A 70 12.28 6.66 -10.83
CA TRP A 70 13.62 6.29 -11.31
C TRP A 70 14.29 5.18 -10.52
N LEU A 71 13.89 4.93 -9.27
CA LEU A 71 14.51 3.89 -8.45
C LEU A 71 13.55 2.72 -8.21
N VAL A 72 12.37 2.98 -7.64
CA VAL A 72 11.39 1.95 -7.31
C VAL A 72 10.85 1.27 -8.56
N PHE A 73 10.46 2.01 -9.60
CA PHE A 73 9.89 1.41 -10.80
C PHE A 73 10.87 0.45 -11.51
N PRO A 74 12.12 0.85 -11.86
CA PRO A 74 13.09 -0.08 -12.45
C PRO A 74 13.40 -1.27 -11.55
N LEU A 75 13.59 -1.03 -10.24
CA LEU A 75 13.90 -2.10 -9.30
C LEU A 75 12.72 -3.07 -9.14
N SER A 76 11.47 -2.60 -9.19
CA SER A 76 10.28 -3.46 -9.16
C SER A 76 10.23 -4.39 -10.38
N LEU A 77 10.63 -3.91 -11.57
CA LEU A 77 10.72 -4.72 -12.78
C LEU A 77 11.84 -5.76 -12.65
N LEU A 78 13.00 -5.37 -12.13
CA LEU A 78 14.11 -6.29 -11.84
C LEU A 78 13.69 -7.36 -10.83
N CYS A 79 13.00 -6.99 -9.75
CA CYS A 79 12.46 -7.93 -8.77
C CYS A 79 11.45 -8.89 -9.40
N ALA A 80 10.58 -8.43 -10.29
CA ALA A 80 9.62 -9.29 -11.00
C ALA A 80 10.33 -10.31 -11.92
N VAL A 81 11.37 -9.87 -12.65
CA VAL A 81 12.18 -10.77 -13.49
C VAL A 81 12.97 -11.77 -12.63
N ALA A 82 13.59 -11.30 -11.55
CA ALA A 82 14.31 -12.14 -10.60
C ALA A 82 13.39 -13.18 -9.98
N TYR A 83 12.20 -12.77 -9.51
CA TYR A 83 11.18 -13.67 -8.98
C TYR A 83 10.76 -14.72 -10.01
N SER A 84 10.50 -14.32 -11.25
CA SER A 84 10.13 -15.24 -12.33
C SER A 84 11.20 -16.32 -12.54
N LYS A 85 12.48 -15.93 -12.63
CA LYS A 85 13.59 -16.88 -12.74
C LYS A 85 13.69 -17.79 -11.52
N LEU A 86 13.71 -17.22 -10.32
CA LEU A 86 13.83 -17.97 -9.07
C LEU A 86 12.65 -18.93 -8.85
N SER A 87 11.45 -18.56 -9.31
CA SER A 87 10.25 -19.41 -9.25
C SER A 87 10.32 -20.69 -10.07
N ASN A 88 11.19 -20.74 -11.08
CA ASN A 88 11.42 -21.95 -11.86
C ASN A 88 12.43 -22.90 -11.19
N HIS A 89 13.30 -22.40 -10.31
CA HIS A 89 14.36 -23.19 -9.68
C HIS A 89 14.02 -23.61 -8.25
N PHE A 90 13.33 -22.75 -7.49
CA PHE A 90 13.04 -22.98 -6.08
C PHE A 90 11.57 -23.33 -5.83
N LYS A 91 11.34 -24.10 -4.76
CA LYS A 91 9.99 -24.33 -4.25
C LYS A 91 9.38 -23.00 -3.80
N ARG A 92 8.08 -22.84 -4.00
CA ARG A 92 7.33 -21.64 -3.59
C ARG A 92 7.51 -21.29 -2.11
N SER A 93 7.55 -22.30 -1.24
CA SER A 93 7.78 -22.10 0.19
C SER A 93 9.16 -21.49 0.47
N THR A 94 10.20 -22.06 -0.13
CA THR A 94 11.57 -21.52 -0.05
C THR A 94 11.65 -20.08 -0.53
N LEU A 95 10.97 -19.74 -1.63
CA LEU A 95 10.93 -18.37 -2.15
C LEU A 95 10.24 -17.40 -1.20
N PHE A 96 9.10 -17.80 -0.64
CA PHE A 96 8.38 -16.99 0.32
C PHE A 96 9.25 -16.68 1.55
N TYR A 97 9.86 -17.71 2.17
CA TYR A 97 10.72 -17.51 3.33
C TYR A 97 11.95 -16.65 3.00
N SER A 98 12.62 -16.92 1.87
CA SER A 98 13.85 -16.22 1.49
C SER A 98 13.59 -14.74 1.22
N ILE A 99 12.54 -14.42 0.46
CA ILE A 99 12.21 -13.04 0.11
C ILE A 99 11.75 -12.27 1.35
N VAL A 100 10.82 -12.81 2.14
CA VAL A 100 10.35 -12.10 3.34
C VAL A 100 11.49 -11.89 4.34
N SER A 101 12.33 -12.90 4.57
CA SER A 101 13.49 -12.77 5.46
C SER A 101 14.49 -11.72 4.96
N PHE A 102 14.73 -11.65 3.65
CA PHE A 102 15.57 -10.61 3.05
C PHE A 102 15.04 -9.19 3.34
N PHE A 103 13.74 -8.95 3.18
CA PHE A 103 13.14 -7.67 3.55
C PHE A 103 13.28 -7.37 5.04
N LEU A 104 13.05 -8.34 5.91
CA LEU A 104 13.19 -8.16 7.36
C LEU A 104 14.64 -7.84 7.77
N VAL A 105 15.62 -8.47 7.14
CA VAL A 105 17.04 -8.17 7.37
C VAL A 105 17.36 -6.72 6.97
N ILE A 106 16.89 -6.25 5.81
CA ILE A 106 17.10 -4.86 5.39
C ILE A 106 16.44 -3.89 6.37
N ILE A 107 15.21 -4.18 6.81
CA ILE A 107 14.48 -3.35 7.78
C ILE A 107 15.22 -3.31 9.14
N PHE A 108 15.76 -4.44 9.59
CA PHE A 108 16.57 -4.52 10.80
C PHE A 108 17.86 -3.71 10.67
N LEU A 109 18.61 -3.91 9.58
CA LEU A 109 19.85 -3.15 9.32
C LEU A 109 19.57 -1.65 9.25
N TYR A 110 18.45 -1.24 8.64
CA TYR A 110 18.05 0.16 8.62
C TYR A 110 17.83 0.72 10.04
N GLY A 111 16.97 0.08 10.84
CA GLY A 111 16.58 0.63 12.14
C GLY A 111 17.67 0.63 13.22
N PHE A 112 18.49 -0.43 13.25
CA PHE A 112 19.41 -0.67 14.35
C PHE A 112 20.87 -0.37 14.02
N VAL A 113 21.24 -0.32 12.73
CA VAL A 113 22.62 -0.10 12.30
C VAL A 113 22.77 1.20 11.53
N LEU A 114 21.97 1.40 10.47
CA LEU A 114 22.14 2.55 9.58
C LEU A 114 21.57 3.85 10.15
N PHE A 115 20.34 3.82 10.68
CA PHE A 115 19.67 5.02 11.16
C PHE A 115 20.38 5.69 12.35
N PRO A 116 20.83 4.97 13.40
CA PRO A 116 21.56 5.60 14.51
C PRO A 116 22.91 6.20 14.07
N ASN A 117 23.51 5.68 13.00
CA ASN A 117 24.77 6.16 12.43
C ASN A 117 24.55 7.03 11.18
N ALA A 118 23.33 7.52 10.94
CA ALA A 118 22.99 8.17 9.68
C ALA A 118 23.81 9.44 9.44
N GLU A 119 24.04 10.25 10.48
CA GLU A 119 24.83 11.48 10.38
C GLU A 119 26.29 11.21 9.95
N ALA A 120 26.89 10.12 10.46
CA ALA A 120 28.28 9.77 10.15
C ALA A 120 28.47 9.17 8.76
N ILE A 121 27.44 8.48 8.23
CA ILE A 121 27.52 7.72 6.97
C ILE A 121 26.92 8.53 5.80
N SER A 122 26.16 9.59 6.08
CA SER A 122 25.55 10.41 5.04
C SER A 122 26.60 11.26 4.31
N PRO A 123 26.66 11.23 2.97
CA PRO A 123 27.67 11.91 2.17
C PRO A 123 27.40 13.42 2.05
N THR A 124 27.45 14.16 3.16
CA THR A 124 27.10 15.59 3.21
C THR A 124 28.03 16.45 2.34
N LEU A 125 29.35 16.31 2.52
CA LEU A 125 30.38 17.08 1.83
C LEU A 125 30.35 16.90 0.30
N SER A 126 30.25 15.65 -0.17
CA SER A 126 30.16 15.38 -1.62
C SER A 126 28.84 15.87 -2.20
N SER A 127 27.75 15.85 -1.43
CA SER A 127 26.47 16.42 -1.87
C SER A 127 26.52 17.94 -1.94
N ASP A 128 27.22 18.62 -1.04
CA ASP A 128 27.42 20.08 -1.11
C ASP A 128 28.24 20.46 -2.35
N TRP A 129 29.29 19.68 -2.64
CA TRP A 129 30.08 19.86 -3.86
C TRP A 129 29.25 19.64 -5.14
N LEU A 130 28.42 18.60 -5.17
CA LEU A 130 27.51 18.34 -6.29
C LEU A 130 26.49 19.47 -6.46
N MET A 131 25.95 20.00 -5.36
CA MET A 131 25.00 21.12 -5.38
C MET A 131 25.64 22.38 -5.95
N PHE A 132 26.86 22.70 -5.52
CA PHE A 132 27.62 23.83 -6.06
C PHE A 132 27.90 23.68 -7.56
N ARG A 133 28.16 22.46 -8.05
CA ARG A 133 28.54 22.21 -9.45
C ARG A 133 27.35 22.12 -10.41
N LEU A 134 26.27 21.45 -10.00
CA LEU A 134 25.11 21.16 -10.85
C LEU A 134 24.00 22.22 -10.71
N GLY A 135 23.98 22.96 -9.61
CA GLY A 135 22.98 23.99 -9.32
C GLY A 135 21.66 23.45 -8.78
N GLU A 136 20.79 24.36 -8.35
CA GLU A 136 19.54 24.07 -7.61
C GLU A 136 18.52 23.23 -8.42
N ASN A 137 18.59 23.26 -9.76
CA ASN A 137 17.72 22.47 -10.62
C ASN A 137 17.84 20.95 -10.37
N TYR A 138 18.99 20.49 -9.89
CA TYR A 138 19.25 19.08 -9.58
C TYR A 138 19.16 18.76 -8.08
N SER A 139 18.67 19.72 -7.28
CA SER A 139 18.55 19.57 -5.83
C SER A 139 17.87 18.27 -5.43
N HIS A 140 16.72 17.96 -6.03
CA HIS A 140 15.95 16.73 -5.76
C HIS A 140 16.74 15.43 -5.97
N TRP A 141 17.65 15.37 -6.96
CA TRP A 141 18.52 14.21 -7.16
C TRP A 141 19.63 14.14 -6.12
N ILE A 142 20.18 15.30 -5.77
CA ILE A 142 21.25 15.42 -4.78
C ILE A 142 20.70 15.08 -3.39
N SER A 143 19.47 15.47 -3.06
CA SER A 143 18.78 15.12 -1.81
C SER A 143 18.58 13.61 -1.66
N VAL A 144 18.24 12.89 -2.74
CA VAL A 144 18.17 11.42 -2.75
C VAL A 144 19.52 10.80 -2.39
N TYR A 145 20.60 11.32 -2.97
CA TYR A 145 21.97 10.84 -2.75
C TYR A 145 22.49 11.19 -1.35
N ARG A 146 22.29 12.43 -0.89
CA ARG A 146 22.59 12.89 0.47
C ARG A 146 21.91 12.01 1.51
N ASN A 147 20.63 11.73 1.31
CA ASN A 147 19.79 10.97 2.24
C ASN A 147 19.58 9.52 1.77
N TRP A 148 20.64 8.86 1.28
CA TRP A 148 20.54 7.52 0.68
C TRP A 148 20.00 6.46 1.64
N ILE A 149 20.22 6.61 2.95
CA ILE A 149 19.72 5.71 4.01
C ILE A 149 18.19 5.76 4.05
N HIS A 150 17.60 6.96 4.04
CA HIS A 150 16.14 7.14 3.96
C HIS A 150 15.58 6.70 2.61
N SER A 151 16.32 6.94 1.52
CA SER A 151 15.97 6.45 0.18
C SER A 151 15.91 4.92 0.11
N LEU A 152 16.88 4.22 0.72
CA LEU A 152 16.89 2.76 0.82
C LEU A 152 15.66 2.25 1.58
N PHE A 153 15.32 2.88 2.69
CA PHE A 153 14.12 2.54 3.46
C PHE A 153 12.84 2.77 2.66
N PHE A 154 12.75 3.89 1.95
CA PHE A 154 11.64 4.21 1.07
C PHE A 154 11.43 3.15 -0.02
N ILE A 155 12.52 2.76 -0.69
CA ILE A 155 12.51 1.72 -1.72
C ILE A 155 12.06 0.38 -1.12
N THR A 156 12.59 0.02 0.05
CA THR A 156 12.23 -1.22 0.76
C THR A 156 10.75 -1.26 1.11
N ALA A 157 10.19 -0.16 1.61
CA ALA A 157 8.78 -0.03 1.95
C ALA A 157 7.85 -0.09 0.72
N GLU A 158 8.22 0.55 -0.39
CA GLU A 158 7.47 0.45 -1.66
C GLU A 158 7.51 -0.96 -2.26
N LEU A 159 8.68 -1.60 -2.26
CA LEU A 159 8.84 -2.95 -2.76
C LEU A 159 8.12 -3.98 -1.88
N TRP A 160 7.92 -3.73 -0.59
CA TRP A 160 7.12 -4.62 0.26
C TRP A 160 5.69 -4.78 -0.29
N ALA A 161 5.04 -3.69 -0.72
CA ALA A 161 3.73 -3.81 -1.35
C ALA A 161 3.78 -4.61 -2.66
N GLN A 162 4.71 -4.27 -3.55
CA GLN A 162 4.81 -4.91 -4.87
C GLN A 162 5.17 -6.39 -4.80
N VAL A 163 6.12 -6.75 -3.93
CA VAL A 163 6.65 -8.11 -3.85
C VAL A 163 5.88 -8.94 -2.83
N VAL A 164 5.74 -8.46 -1.60
CA VAL A 164 5.16 -9.28 -0.51
C VAL A 164 3.64 -9.32 -0.60
N ILE A 165 2.96 -8.19 -0.86
CA ILE A 165 1.49 -8.19 -1.00
C ILE A 165 1.09 -8.72 -2.39
N PHE A 166 1.53 -8.08 -3.47
CA PHE A 166 1.03 -8.39 -4.81
C PHE A 166 1.53 -9.71 -5.39
N ILE A 167 2.80 -10.07 -5.20
CA ILE A 167 3.36 -11.31 -5.75
C ILE A 167 3.18 -12.48 -4.76
N LEU A 168 3.68 -12.34 -3.53
CA LEU A 168 3.73 -13.46 -2.59
C LEU A 168 2.36 -13.79 -1.98
N TYR A 169 1.72 -12.83 -1.30
CA TYR A 169 0.44 -13.07 -0.64
C TYR A 169 -0.64 -13.41 -1.67
N TRP A 170 -0.87 -12.57 -2.69
CA TRP A 170 -1.89 -12.84 -3.69
C TRP A 170 -1.55 -14.06 -4.55
N GLY A 171 -0.27 -14.31 -4.85
CA GLY A 171 0.16 -15.54 -5.51
C GLY A 171 -0.15 -16.80 -4.69
N PHE A 172 -0.01 -16.73 -3.37
CA PHE A 172 -0.36 -17.79 -2.44
C PHE A 172 -1.87 -17.97 -2.30
N ALA A 173 -2.63 -16.89 -2.08
CA ALA A 173 -4.09 -16.90 -1.98
C ALA A 173 -4.74 -17.45 -3.26
N ASN A 174 -4.30 -16.99 -4.44
CA ASN A 174 -4.79 -17.46 -5.75
C ASN A 174 -4.56 -18.95 -5.99
N HIS A 175 -3.55 -19.54 -5.36
CA HIS A 175 -3.22 -20.96 -5.52
C HIS A 175 -4.03 -21.86 -4.58
N ILE A 176 -4.51 -21.32 -3.47
CA ILE A 176 -5.23 -22.05 -2.41
C ILE A 176 -6.75 -21.86 -2.52
N CYS A 177 -7.19 -20.68 -2.98
CA CYS A 177 -8.61 -20.38 -3.16
C CYS A 177 -9.07 -20.85 -4.55
N GLN A 178 -10.14 -21.65 -4.57
CA GLN A 178 -10.78 -22.00 -5.82
C GLN A 178 -11.54 -20.79 -6.41
N VAL A 179 -11.71 -20.75 -7.73
CA VAL A 179 -12.36 -19.62 -8.43
C VAL A 179 -13.78 -19.34 -7.90
N LYS A 180 -14.52 -20.38 -7.49
CA LYS A 180 -15.87 -20.26 -6.92
C LYS A 180 -15.87 -19.57 -5.54
N GLU A 181 -14.83 -19.80 -4.74
CA GLU A 181 -14.65 -19.19 -3.41
C GLU A 181 -14.06 -17.78 -3.51
N ALA A 182 -13.21 -17.52 -4.50
CA ALA A 182 -12.45 -16.27 -4.64
C ALA A 182 -13.36 -15.03 -4.60
N LYS A 183 -14.53 -15.06 -5.27
CA LYS A 183 -15.47 -13.93 -5.31
C LYS A 183 -15.98 -13.49 -3.93
N ARG A 184 -16.06 -14.41 -2.96
CA ARG A 184 -16.54 -14.13 -1.59
C ARG A 184 -15.39 -13.86 -0.62
N THR A 185 -14.29 -14.61 -0.76
CA THR A 185 -13.18 -14.57 0.19
C THR A 185 -12.22 -13.41 -0.10
N TYR A 186 -12.12 -12.93 -1.34
CA TYR A 186 -11.18 -11.86 -1.69
C TYR A 186 -11.62 -10.52 -1.11
N THR A 187 -12.92 -10.25 -1.06
CA THR A 187 -13.47 -9.08 -0.37
C THR A 187 -13.08 -9.09 1.10
N LEU A 188 -13.12 -10.26 1.77
CA LEU A 188 -12.66 -10.40 3.15
C LEU A 188 -11.16 -10.19 3.30
N PHE A 189 -10.34 -10.66 2.34
CA PHE A 189 -8.91 -10.40 2.34
C PHE A 189 -8.58 -8.92 2.18
N ILE A 190 -9.30 -8.20 1.32
CA ILE A 190 -9.15 -6.75 1.17
C ILE A 190 -9.54 -6.07 2.49
N ALA A 191 -10.70 -6.42 3.07
CA ALA A 191 -11.14 -5.89 4.36
C ALA A 191 -10.13 -6.15 5.50
N ALA A 192 -9.49 -7.32 5.54
CA ALA A 192 -8.42 -7.60 6.51
C ALA A 192 -7.19 -6.69 6.31
N GLY A 193 -6.88 -6.33 5.07
CA GLY A 193 -5.84 -5.35 4.75
C GLY A 193 -6.21 -3.93 5.17
N ASP A 194 -7.47 -3.53 4.97
CA ASP A 194 -7.96 -2.22 5.41
C ASP A 194 -7.99 -2.13 6.94
N LEU A 195 -8.41 -3.20 7.62
CA LEU A 195 -8.35 -3.30 9.08
C LEU A 195 -6.93 -3.17 9.62
N ALA A 196 -5.93 -3.72 8.92
CA ALA A 196 -4.52 -3.52 9.28
C ALA A 196 -4.09 -2.06 9.13
N THR A 197 -4.61 -1.34 8.13
CA THR A 197 -4.37 0.09 7.93
C THR A 197 -5.01 0.92 9.05
N VAL A 198 -6.21 0.54 9.49
CA VAL A 198 -6.87 1.12 10.68
C VAL A 198 -6.05 0.91 11.94
N ALA A 199 -5.42 -0.24 12.11
CA ALA A 199 -4.59 -0.55 13.27
C ALA A 199 -3.22 0.16 13.24
N ALA A 200 -2.61 0.29 12.06
CA ALA A 200 -1.28 0.88 11.90
C ALA A 200 -1.23 2.37 12.29
N GLY A 201 -2.23 3.15 11.89
CA GLY A 201 -2.26 4.59 12.13
C GLY A 201 -2.20 4.97 13.61
N PRO A 202 -3.10 4.45 14.48
CA PRO A 202 -3.05 4.70 15.93
C PRO A 202 -1.78 4.15 16.59
N LEU A 203 -1.27 3.00 16.11
CA LEU A 203 -0.01 2.44 16.60
C LEU A 203 1.15 3.42 16.38
N VAL A 204 1.30 3.95 15.15
CA VAL A 204 2.35 4.92 14.83
C VAL A 204 2.13 6.22 15.61
N LEU A 205 0.89 6.73 15.64
CA LEU A 205 0.55 7.95 16.37
C LEU A 205 0.90 7.85 17.85
N HIS A 206 0.62 6.73 18.51
CA HIS A 206 0.89 6.53 19.93
C HIS A 206 2.40 6.62 20.23
N TYR A 207 3.24 5.96 19.46
CA TYR A 207 4.69 5.96 19.72
C TYR A 207 5.34 7.29 19.36
N VAL A 208 4.91 7.91 18.26
CA VAL A 208 5.40 9.25 17.87
C VAL A 208 5.09 10.28 18.96
N THR A 209 3.87 10.31 19.49
CA THR A 209 3.52 11.27 20.55
C THR A 209 4.13 10.91 21.92
N ARG A 210 4.34 9.62 22.21
CA ARG A 210 4.89 9.16 23.49
C ARG A 210 6.36 9.53 23.68
N PHE A 211 7.13 9.57 22.60
CA PHE A 211 8.57 9.79 22.58
C PHE A 211 8.99 11.16 22.03
N SER A 212 8.02 12.02 21.69
CA SER A 212 8.22 13.36 21.09
C SER A 212 9.07 14.34 21.94
N SER A 213 9.43 13.95 23.17
CA SER A 213 10.22 14.76 24.11
C SER A 213 11.74 14.53 24.05
N GLY A 214 12.27 13.78 23.07
CA GLY A 214 13.72 13.82 22.82
C GLY A 214 14.38 12.63 22.12
N ASP A 215 13.68 11.53 21.81
CA ASP A 215 14.30 10.37 21.18
C ASP A 215 13.47 9.79 20.02
N PHE A 216 13.54 10.48 18.88
CA PHE A 216 12.96 10.02 17.63
C PHE A 216 13.56 8.68 17.17
N THR A 217 14.82 8.40 17.51
CA THR A 217 15.49 7.13 17.22
C THR A 217 14.82 5.98 17.95
N ALA A 218 14.53 6.13 19.25
CA ALA A 218 13.78 5.14 20.02
C ALA A 218 12.37 4.93 19.47
N THR A 219 11.71 6.00 19.00
CA THR A 219 10.40 5.90 18.32
C THR A 219 10.49 4.98 17.10
N LEU A 220 11.45 5.27 16.21
CA LEU A 220 11.63 4.52 14.98
C LEU A 220 11.99 3.06 15.27
N GLN A 221 12.96 2.81 16.16
CA GLN A 221 13.38 1.46 16.54
C GLN A 221 12.23 0.66 17.15
N THR A 222 11.37 1.29 17.97
CA THR A 222 10.19 0.65 18.53
C THR A 222 9.21 0.23 17.43
N LEU A 223 8.88 1.14 16.50
CA LEU A 223 7.98 0.85 15.38
C LEU A 223 8.55 -0.24 14.46
N LEU A 224 9.85 -0.21 14.18
CA LEU A 224 10.51 -1.23 13.38
C LEU A 224 10.58 -2.58 14.10
N THR A 225 10.68 -2.60 15.43
CA THR A 225 10.56 -3.84 16.22
C THR A 225 9.18 -4.47 16.03
N TYR A 226 8.10 -3.69 16.09
CA TYR A 226 6.75 -4.20 15.78
C TYR A 226 6.64 -4.74 14.36
N VAL A 227 7.24 -4.05 13.38
CA VAL A 227 7.30 -4.52 12.00
C VAL A 227 8.04 -5.85 11.89
N LEU A 228 9.18 -6.00 12.57
CA LEU A 228 9.96 -7.24 12.58
C LEU A 228 9.22 -8.39 13.26
N LEU A 229 8.54 -8.13 14.39
CA LEU A 229 7.72 -9.12 15.08
C LEU A 229 6.53 -9.58 14.21
N ALA A 230 5.85 -8.65 13.54
CA ALA A 230 4.81 -8.98 12.57
C ALA A 230 5.39 -9.77 11.39
N GLY A 231 6.60 -9.43 10.95
CA GLY A 231 7.40 -10.16 9.96
C GLY A 231 7.64 -11.62 10.35
N ILE A 232 8.11 -11.86 11.57
CA ILE A 232 8.31 -13.22 12.10
C ILE A 232 6.96 -13.95 12.18
N GLY A 233 5.90 -13.26 12.61
CA GLY A 233 4.53 -13.79 12.62
C GLY A 233 4.06 -14.25 11.23
N ILE A 234 4.39 -13.52 10.16
CA ILE A 234 4.12 -13.91 8.77
C ILE A 234 4.83 -15.22 8.43
N LEU A 235 6.11 -15.38 8.80
CA LEU A 235 6.87 -16.60 8.54
C LEU A 235 6.29 -17.81 9.31
N VAL A 236 5.96 -17.62 10.59
CA VAL A 236 5.39 -18.66 11.46
C VAL A 236 4.02 -19.11 10.96
N LEU A 237 3.14 -18.17 10.60
CA LEU A 237 1.82 -18.50 10.05
C LEU A 237 1.94 -19.20 8.71
N TYR A 238 2.84 -18.76 7.84
CA TYR A 238 3.07 -19.42 6.56
C TYR A 238 3.60 -20.85 6.74
N TRP A 239 4.48 -21.09 7.71
CA TRP A 239 4.92 -22.43 8.09
C TRP A 239 3.78 -23.29 8.60
N TRP A 240 2.98 -22.76 9.53
CA TRP A 240 1.85 -23.48 10.11
C TRP A 240 0.83 -23.86 9.03
N MET A 241 0.53 -22.95 8.09
CA MET A 241 -0.36 -23.22 6.97
C MET A 241 0.15 -24.35 6.07
N ASN A 242 1.44 -24.34 5.71
CA ASN A 242 2.01 -25.41 4.89
C ASN A 242 2.01 -26.77 5.61
N LYS A 243 2.24 -26.79 6.92
CA LYS A 243 2.30 -28.03 7.70
C LYS A 243 0.94 -28.60 8.08
N HIS A 244 -0.02 -27.75 8.46
CA HIS A 244 -1.29 -28.18 9.09
C HIS A 244 -2.55 -27.95 8.26
N VAL A 245 -2.51 -27.09 7.23
CA VAL A 245 -3.69 -26.74 6.42
C VAL A 245 -3.60 -27.32 5.01
N LEU A 246 -2.44 -27.24 4.37
CA LEU A 246 -2.23 -27.67 2.98
C LEU A 246 -1.97 -29.18 2.82
N THR A 247 -2.01 -29.95 3.90
CA THR A 247 -1.87 -31.41 3.91
C THR A 247 -3.17 -32.15 3.61
N ASP A 248 -4.32 -31.48 3.70
CA ASP A 248 -5.64 -32.09 3.50
C ASP A 248 -6.15 -31.87 2.07
N LYS A 249 -6.41 -32.99 1.36
CA LYS A 249 -6.88 -33.03 -0.04
C LYS A 249 -8.18 -32.27 -0.26
N ARG A 250 -8.98 -32.03 0.77
CA ARG A 250 -10.23 -31.24 0.70
C ARG A 250 -9.97 -29.75 0.47
N PHE A 251 -8.81 -29.24 0.88
CA PHE A 251 -8.47 -27.81 0.78
C PHE A 251 -7.45 -27.52 -0.32
N TYR A 252 -6.66 -28.51 -0.72
CA TYR A 252 -5.64 -28.39 -1.74
C TYR A 252 -5.51 -29.69 -2.55
N ASP A 253 -5.95 -29.67 -3.81
CA ASP A 253 -5.75 -30.78 -4.74
C ASP A 253 -4.62 -30.41 -5.74
N PRO A 254 -3.40 -30.95 -5.55
CA PRO A 254 -2.26 -30.62 -6.40
C PRO A 254 -2.43 -31.04 -7.87
N SER A 255 -3.39 -31.92 -8.18
CA SER A 255 -3.68 -32.38 -9.54
C SER A 255 -4.39 -31.30 -10.38
N VAL A 256 -5.39 -30.62 -9.80
CA VAL A 256 -6.17 -29.54 -10.44
C VAL A 256 -5.32 -28.28 -10.61
N THR A 257 -4.47 -27.95 -9.63
CA THR A 257 -3.64 -26.75 -9.68
C THR A 257 -2.54 -26.83 -10.75
N LYS A 258 -1.89 -28.00 -10.92
CA LYS A 258 -0.90 -28.24 -11.98
C LYS A 258 -1.49 -28.12 -13.38
N GLN A 259 -2.73 -28.55 -13.58
CA GLN A 259 -3.43 -28.44 -14.86
C GLN A 259 -3.73 -26.98 -15.22
N SER A 260 -4.18 -26.17 -14.26
CA SER A 260 -4.49 -24.74 -14.49
C SER A 260 -3.28 -23.85 -14.78
N LEU A 261 -2.11 -24.18 -14.21
CA LEU A 261 -0.83 -23.48 -14.45
C LEU A 261 -0.27 -23.77 -15.84
N ASN A 262 -0.45 -24.99 -16.36
CA ASN A 262 -0.02 -25.34 -17.71
C ASN A 262 -0.94 -24.78 -18.81
N GLN A 263 -2.21 -24.48 -18.48
CA GLN A 263 -3.20 -24.00 -19.45
C GLN A 263 -3.25 -22.47 -19.57
N LYS A 264 -2.81 -21.71 -18.55
CA LYS A 264 -2.61 -20.26 -18.66
C LYS A 264 -1.37 -19.98 -19.50
N THR A 265 -1.59 -19.84 -20.80
CA THR A 265 -0.73 -19.22 -21.82
C THR A 265 0.59 -18.64 -21.28
N ARG A 266 1.71 -19.33 -21.57
CA ARG A 266 3.07 -18.80 -21.45
C ARG A 266 3.28 -17.63 -22.43
N LEU A 267 2.60 -16.51 -22.21
CA LEU A 267 2.93 -15.27 -22.90
C LEU A 267 4.18 -14.69 -22.22
N THR A 268 5.29 -14.68 -22.94
CA THR A 268 6.48 -13.91 -22.58
C THR A 268 6.06 -12.44 -22.38
N LEU A 269 6.66 -11.72 -21.42
CA LEU A 269 6.34 -10.32 -21.09
C LEU A 269 6.17 -9.43 -22.34
N GLY A 270 7.05 -9.59 -23.35
CA GLY A 270 6.96 -8.84 -24.61
C GLY A 270 5.72 -9.16 -25.45
N LYS A 271 5.26 -10.42 -25.48
CA LYS A 271 4.01 -10.82 -26.16
C LYS A 271 2.79 -10.25 -25.42
N SER A 272 2.83 -10.19 -24.09
CA SER A 272 1.77 -9.57 -23.28
C SER A 272 1.68 -8.05 -23.54
N ILE A 273 2.80 -7.34 -23.59
CA ILE A 273 2.84 -5.91 -23.93
C ILE A 273 2.29 -5.68 -25.34
N LYS A 274 2.75 -6.45 -26.33
CA LYS A 274 2.24 -6.37 -27.70
C LYS A 274 0.72 -6.60 -27.75
N HIS A 275 0.21 -7.56 -26.97
CA HIS A 275 -1.22 -7.85 -26.91
C HIS A 275 -2.05 -6.69 -26.34
N ILE A 276 -1.55 -6.01 -25.29
CA ILE A 276 -2.20 -4.82 -24.72
C ILE A 276 -2.29 -3.70 -25.75
N PHE A 277 -1.20 -3.42 -26.49
CA PHE A 277 -1.19 -2.37 -27.52
C PHE A 277 -2.00 -2.73 -28.78
N THR A 278 -2.26 -4.02 -29.03
CA THR A 278 -3.04 -4.46 -30.21
C THR A 278 -4.55 -4.36 -29.96
N SER A 279 -5.00 -4.53 -28.71
CA SER A 279 -6.43 -4.50 -28.38
C SER A 279 -6.85 -3.10 -27.93
N LYS A 280 -7.73 -2.45 -28.70
CA LYS A 280 -8.29 -1.13 -28.36
C LYS A 280 -8.89 -1.10 -26.95
N TYR A 281 -9.59 -2.17 -26.56
CA TYR A 281 -10.20 -2.28 -25.23
C TYR A 281 -9.15 -2.34 -24.10
N LEU A 282 -8.11 -3.18 -24.26
CA LEU A 282 -7.05 -3.29 -23.25
C LEU A 282 -6.22 -2.00 -23.17
N LEU A 283 -5.97 -1.36 -24.31
CA LEU A 283 -5.28 -0.08 -24.38
C LEU A 283 -6.06 1.03 -23.63
N SER A 284 -7.39 1.11 -23.82
CA SER A 284 -8.22 2.07 -23.09
C SER A 284 -8.18 1.85 -21.57
N ILE A 285 -8.21 0.60 -21.11
CA ILE A 285 -8.05 0.28 -19.68
C ILE A 285 -6.66 0.68 -19.20
N ALA A 286 -5.61 0.38 -19.97
CA ALA A 286 -4.24 0.74 -19.60
C ALA A 286 -4.07 2.27 -19.48
N ILE A 287 -4.59 3.05 -20.44
CA ILE A 287 -4.58 4.51 -20.41
C ILE A 287 -5.31 5.03 -19.17
N LEU A 288 -6.48 4.48 -18.86
CA LEU A 288 -7.27 4.87 -17.69
C LEU A 288 -6.52 4.61 -16.37
N VAL A 289 -5.90 3.43 -16.23
CA VAL A 289 -5.12 3.06 -15.03
C VAL A 289 -3.88 3.94 -14.88
N ILE A 290 -3.14 4.15 -15.96
CA ILE A 290 -1.92 4.98 -15.95
C ILE A 290 -2.29 6.43 -15.64
N GLY A 291 -3.33 6.98 -16.28
CA GLY A 291 -3.82 8.33 -16.02
C GLY A 291 -4.24 8.52 -14.57
N CYS A 292 -5.05 7.61 -14.02
CA CYS A 292 -5.43 7.66 -12.60
C CYS A 292 -4.21 7.60 -11.68
N ALA A 293 -3.25 6.71 -11.96
CA ALA A 293 -2.04 6.57 -11.14
C ALA A 293 -1.15 7.83 -11.18
N LEU A 294 -1.00 8.46 -12.34
CA LEU A 294 -0.26 9.71 -12.50
C LEU A 294 -0.94 10.86 -11.75
N THR A 295 -2.25 11.04 -11.91
CA THR A 295 -3.01 12.10 -11.23
C THR A 295 -2.96 11.93 -9.71
N ILE A 296 -3.13 10.70 -9.20
CA ILE A 296 -3.00 10.43 -7.75
C ILE A 296 -1.62 10.84 -7.25
N ASN A 297 -0.55 10.42 -7.94
CA ASN A 297 0.81 10.74 -7.51
C ASN A 297 1.08 12.25 -7.56
N MET A 298 0.61 12.97 -8.59
CA MET A 298 0.80 14.42 -8.68
C MET A 298 0.12 15.16 -7.52
N VAL A 299 -1.15 14.83 -7.24
CA VAL A 299 -1.88 15.45 -6.13
C VAL A 299 -1.26 15.07 -4.79
N GLU A 300 -0.92 13.79 -4.57
CA GLU A 300 -0.35 13.29 -3.33
C GLU A 300 0.99 13.99 -3.00
N VAL A 301 1.87 14.16 -3.98
CA VAL A 301 3.17 14.82 -3.79
C VAL A 301 2.99 16.30 -3.48
N THR A 302 2.11 16.98 -4.21
CA THR A 302 1.83 18.42 -3.98
C THR A 302 1.20 18.64 -2.61
N TRP A 303 0.28 17.76 -2.21
CA TRP A 303 -0.30 17.79 -0.87
C TRP A 303 0.76 17.56 0.22
N LYS A 304 1.64 16.57 0.05
CA LYS A 304 2.75 16.31 0.99
C LYS A 304 3.69 17.51 1.12
N ALA A 305 3.93 18.27 0.05
CA ALA A 305 4.70 19.52 0.12
C ALA A 305 4.02 20.53 1.06
N HIS A 306 2.71 20.74 0.93
CA HIS A 306 1.93 21.62 1.82
C HIS A 306 1.83 21.09 3.26
N VAL A 307 1.82 19.76 3.45
CA VAL A 307 1.89 19.17 4.79
C VAL A 307 3.25 19.46 5.43
N LYS A 308 4.35 19.42 4.66
CA LYS A 308 5.70 19.74 5.16
C LYS A 308 5.80 21.20 5.60
N THR A 309 5.18 22.13 4.87
CA THR A 309 5.20 23.55 5.26
C THR A 309 4.40 23.80 6.54
N LEU A 310 3.32 23.04 6.77
CA LEU A 310 2.54 23.10 8.01
C LEU A 310 3.20 22.37 9.18
N TYR A 311 3.84 21.23 8.92
CA TYR A 311 4.52 20.38 9.90
C TYR A 311 5.96 20.08 9.45
N PRO A 312 6.93 20.97 9.74
CA PRO A 312 8.32 20.78 9.32
C PRO A 312 9.04 19.66 10.10
N ALA A 313 8.66 19.45 11.36
CA ALA A 313 9.23 18.40 12.20
C ALA A 313 8.75 17.01 11.76
N THR A 314 9.67 16.05 11.70
CA THR A 314 9.39 14.66 11.29
C THR A 314 8.29 14.02 12.12
N GLU A 315 8.27 14.29 13.43
CA GLU A 315 7.30 13.75 14.38
C GLU A 315 5.88 14.26 14.08
N ASP A 316 5.69 15.57 13.97
CA ASP A 316 4.38 16.17 13.69
C ASP A 316 3.86 15.76 12.31
N TYR A 317 4.75 15.74 11.32
CA TYR A 317 4.43 15.26 9.97
C TYR A 317 3.99 13.80 10.01
N MET A 318 4.74 12.93 10.70
CA MET A 318 4.40 11.51 10.85
C MET A 318 3.10 11.30 11.63
N ALA A 319 2.84 12.10 12.67
CA ALA A 319 1.61 12.06 13.45
C ALA A 319 0.39 12.43 12.58
N PHE A 320 0.52 13.47 11.74
CA PHE A 320 -0.53 13.86 10.80
C PHE A 320 -0.79 12.78 9.74
N ILE A 321 0.25 12.24 9.11
CA ILE A 321 0.14 11.15 8.14
C ILE A 321 -0.49 9.90 8.76
N SER A 322 -0.20 9.61 10.03
CA SER A 322 -0.77 8.48 10.76
C SER A 322 -2.28 8.65 10.98
N LYS A 323 -2.73 9.85 11.36
CA LYS A 323 -4.17 10.18 11.46
C LYS A 323 -4.87 10.03 10.11
N ALA A 324 -4.29 10.58 9.04
CA ALA A 324 -4.82 10.44 7.68
C ALA A 324 -4.92 8.97 7.27
N THR A 325 -3.90 8.16 7.58
CA THR A 325 -3.88 6.72 7.28
C THR A 325 -4.99 5.96 8.01
N THR A 326 -5.25 6.28 9.28
CA THR A 326 -6.39 5.71 10.01
C THR A 326 -7.71 6.00 9.32
N ILE A 327 -7.94 7.25 8.89
CA ILE A 327 -9.18 7.65 8.20
C ILE A 327 -9.30 6.93 6.86
N VAL A 328 -8.22 6.81 6.09
CA VAL A 328 -8.18 6.00 4.85
C VAL A 328 -8.61 4.57 5.16
N GLY A 329 -8.02 3.94 6.17
CA GLY A 329 -8.33 2.57 6.57
C GLY A 329 -9.80 2.39 6.95
N VAL A 330 -10.35 3.30 7.76
CA VAL A 330 -11.74 3.22 8.22
C VAL A 330 -12.69 3.40 7.04
N ALA A 331 -12.46 4.42 6.20
CA ALA A 331 -13.29 4.69 5.03
C ALA A 331 -13.21 3.55 4.00
N ALA A 332 -12.02 3.00 3.74
CA ALA A 332 -11.84 1.86 2.85
C ALA A 332 -12.54 0.60 3.39
N LEU A 333 -12.36 0.29 4.68
CA LEU A 333 -13.01 -0.85 5.33
C LEU A 333 -14.54 -0.74 5.25
N LEU A 334 -15.12 0.42 5.58
CA LEU A 334 -16.56 0.66 5.46
C LEU A 334 -17.03 0.52 4.02
N THR A 335 -16.28 1.05 3.06
CA THR A 335 -16.62 0.98 1.65
C THR A 335 -16.61 -0.46 1.15
N VAL A 336 -15.60 -1.25 1.49
CA VAL A 336 -15.50 -2.67 1.10
C VAL A 336 -16.60 -3.51 1.75
N LEU A 337 -16.94 -3.25 3.02
CA LEU A 337 -18.00 -3.97 3.73
C LEU A 337 -19.41 -3.62 3.23
N LEU A 338 -19.67 -2.34 2.92
CA LEU A 338 -20.99 -1.84 2.52
C LEU A 338 -21.22 -1.95 1.00
N LEU A 339 -20.24 -1.51 0.22
CA LEU A 339 -20.28 -1.43 -1.25
C LEU A 339 -19.56 -2.58 -1.95
N GLY A 340 -19.15 -3.65 -1.25
CA GLY A 340 -18.45 -4.80 -1.83
C GLY A 340 -19.21 -5.54 -2.94
N GLY A 341 -19.18 -6.88 -2.94
CA GLY A 341 -19.70 -7.70 -4.07
C GLY A 341 -21.14 -7.40 -4.55
N ASN A 342 -21.94 -6.63 -3.80
CA ASN A 342 -23.25 -6.12 -4.20
C ASN A 342 -23.24 -4.91 -5.15
N PHE A 343 -22.31 -3.96 -5.03
CA PHE A 343 -22.34 -2.74 -5.85
C PHE A 343 -22.06 -3.07 -7.32
N LEU A 344 -21.00 -3.86 -7.56
CA LEU A 344 -20.63 -4.33 -8.90
C LEU A 344 -21.75 -5.16 -9.55
N ARG A 345 -22.51 -5.93 -8.75
CA ARG A 345 -23.66 -6.73 -9.22
C ARG A 345 -24.88 -5.88 -9.57
N ARG A 346 -25.08 -4.74 -8.89
CA ARG A 346 -26.26 -3.88 -9.07
C ARG A 346 -26.06 -2.83 -10.16
N PHE A 347 -24.89 -2.20 -10.22
CA PHE A 347 -24.61 -1.09 -11.13
C PHE A 347 -23.76 -1.48 -12.34
N GLY A 348 -23.25 -2.71 -12.37
CA GLY A 348 -22.45 -3.23 -13.47
C GLY A 348 -21.01 -2.69 -13.49
N TRP A 349 -20.19 -3.32 -14.33
CA TRP A 349 -18.76 -3.02 -14.45
C TRP A 349 -18.50 -1.62 -15.01
N HIS A 350 -19.24 -1.20 -16.04
CA HIS A 350 -19.01 0.06 -16.74
C HIS A 350 -19.15 1.28 -15.82
N PHE A 351 -20.23 1.34 -15.05
CA PHE A 351 -20.46 2.41 -14.07
C PHE A 351 -19.39 2.42 -12.98
N SER A 352 -19.06 1.24 -12.43
CA SER A 352 -18.04 1.11 -11.37
C SER A 352 -16.67 1.61 -11.83
N ALA A 353 -16.27 1.31 -13.06
CA ALA A 353 -14.99 1.74 -13.63
C ALA A 353 -14.91 3.26 -13.89
N GLN A 354 -16.04 3.96 -14.03
CA GLN A 354 -16.09 5.41 -14.24
C GLN A 354 -15.95 6.22 -12.94
N ILE A 355 -16.33 5.65 -11.80
CA ILE A 355 -16.30 6.35 -10.51
C ILE A 355 -14.86 6.78 -10.17
N THR A 356 -13.89 5.89 -10.35
CA THR A 356 -12.47 6.14 -10.05
C THR A 356 -11.90 7.38 -10.76
N PRO A 357 -11.90 7.46 -12.11
CA PRO A 357 -11.38 8.63 -12.80
C PRO A 357 -12.18 9.90 -12.52
N ILE A 358 -13.51 9.83 -12.37
CA ILE A 358 -14.35 11.01 -12.09
C ILE A 358 -14.03 11.58 -10.72
N VAL A 359 -13.97 10.75 -9.68
CA VAL A 359 -13.68 11.20 -8.31
C VAL A 359 -12.27 11.75 -8.23
N ILE A 360 -11.26 11.04 -8.75
CA ILE A 360 -9.86 11.50 -8.75
C ILE A 360 -9.72 12.82 -9.52
N GLY A 361 -10.33 12.91 -10.71
CA GLY A 361 -10.26 14.09 -11.55
C GLY A 361 -10.95 15.32 -10.94
N ALA A 362 -12.19 15.16 -10.47
CA ALA A 362 -12.95 16.26 -9.87
C ALA A 362 -12.31 16.76 -8.57
N THR A 363 -11.96 15.85 -7.66
CA THR A 363 -11.35 16.22 -6.37
C THR A 363 -9.93 16.76 -6.56
N GLY A 364 -9.15 16.22 -7.51
CA GLY A 364 -7.83 16.72 -7.88
C GLY A 364 -7.87 18.12 -8.50
N ALA A 365 -8.84 18.39 -9.39
CA ALA A 365 -9.02 19.71 -9.99
C ALA A 365 -9.36 20.77 -8.92
N ILE A 366 -10.29 20.44 -8.01
CA ILE A 366 -10.62 21.32 -6.88
C ILE A 366 -9.37 21.61 -6.05
N PHE A 367 -8.58 20.59 -5.70
CA PHE A 367 -7.36 20.76 -4.92
C PHE A 367 -6.34 21.68 -5.61
N PHE A 368 -6.07 21.48 -6.91
CA PHE A 368 -5.11 22.33 -7.64
C PHE A 368 -5.59 23.76 -7.82
N VAL A 369 -6.89 23.99 -8.07
CA VAL A 369 -7.47 25.34 -8.14
C VAL A 369 -7.30 26.05 -6.79
N LEU A 370 -7.62 25.38 -5.68
CA LEU A 370 -7.43 25.95 -4.34
C LEU A 370 -5.96 26.19 -4.00
N SER A 371 -5.06 25.29 -4.44
CA SER A 371 -3.62 25.45 -4.26
C SER A 371 -3.07 26.64 -5.06
N TYR A 372 -3.60 26.89 -6.26
CA TYR A 372 -3.17 28.02 -7.10
C TYR A 372 -3.69 29.35 -6.56
N PHE A 373 -4.96 29.39 -6.11
CA PHE A 373 -5.60 30.58 -5.57
C PHE A 373 -5.53 30.66 -4.04
N GLN A 374 -4.43 30.19 -3.43
CA GLN A 374 -4.28 30.13 -1.96
C GLN A 374 -4.50 31.49 -1.28
N GLY A 375 -4.05 32.59 -1.91
CA GLY A 375 -4.25 33.95 -1.39
C GLY A 375 -5.72 34.39 -1.32
N ALA A 376 -6.57 33.88 -2.21
CA ALA A 376 -8.01 34.18 -2.23
C ALA A 376 -8.80 33.42 -1.16
N LEU A 377 -8.18 32.45 -0.47
CA LEU A 377 -8.82 31.66 0.59
C LEU A 377 -8.83 32.39 1.94
N GLY A 378 -8.17 33.55 2.07
CA GLY A 378 -8.12 34.33 3.32
C GLY A 378 -9.49 34.55 3.99
N PRO A 379 -10.50 35.10 3.27
CA PRO A 379 -11.83 35.33 3.84
C PRO A 379 -12.54 34.04 4.27
N PHE A 380 -12.40 32.97 3.50
CA PHE A 380 -13.03 31.68 3.80
C PHE A 380 -12.34 30.98 4.98
N ALA A 381 -11.01 31.07 5.06
CA ALA A 381 -10.23 30.53 6.17
C ALA A 381 -10.54 31.26 7.49
N ALA A 382 -10.69 32.59 7.43
CA ALA A 382 -11.08 33.42 8.58
C ALA A 382 -12.48 33.05 9.11
N PHE A 383 -13.44 32.72 8.24
CA PHE A 383 -14.77 32.25 8.64
C PHE A 383 -14.71 30.97 9.48
N PHE A 384 -13.80 30.05 9.15
CA PHE A 384 -13.58 28.81 9.92
C PHE A 384 -12.59 28.97 11.08
N GLY A 385 -12.04 30.18 11.31
CA GLY A 385 -11.01 30.42 12.33
C GLY A 385 -9.69 29.67 12.07
N THR A 386 -9.37 29.40 10.80
CA THR A 386 -8.17 28.66 10.40
C THR A 386 -7.31 29.46 9.42
N THR A 387 -6.12 28.95 9.08
CA THR A 387 -5.29 29.55 8.03
C THR A 387 -5.59 28.93 6.67
N PRO A 388 -5.37 29.67 5.56
CA PRO A 388 -5.51 29.13 4.20
C PRO A 388 -4.71 27.84 3.98
N LEU A 389 -3.53 27.74 4.61
CA LEU A 389 -2.68 26.55 4.54
C LEU A 389 -3.33 25.32 5.20
N VAL A 390 -3.91 25.47 6.39
CA VAL A 390 -4.62 24.38 7.10
C VAL A 390 -5.80 23.89 6.27
N LEU A 391 -6.58 24.81 5.68
CA LEU A 391 -7.71 24.46 4.84
C LEU A 391 -7.27 23.68 3.59
N LEU A 392 -6.19 24.13 2.93
CA LEU A 392 -5.61 23.44 1.78
C LEU A 392 -5.13 22.03 2.13
N VAL A 393 -4.49 21.86 3.29
CA VAL A 393 -4.05 20.56 3.79
C VAL A 393 -5.24 19.64 4.08
N ILE A 394 -6.34 20.14 4.63
CA ILE A 394 -7.57 19.35 4.89
C ILE A 394 -8.24 18.92 3.59
N VAL A 395 -8.39 19.83 2.61
CA VAL A 395 -8.99 19.50 1.32
C VAL A 395 -8.11 18.49 0.56
N GLY A 396 -6.79 18.68 0.58
CA GLY A 396 -5.85 17.71 0.00
C GLY A 396 -5.88 16.36 0.72
N ALA A 397 -6.08 16.33 2.04
CA ALA A 397 -6.25 15.09 2.79
C ALA A 397 -7.53 14.37 2.36
N PHE A 398 -8.65 15.11 2.24
CA PHE A 398 -9.92 14.57 1.75
C PHE A 398 -9.78 13.98 0.33
N GLN A 399 -9.13 14.71 -0.58
CA GLN A 399 -8.82 14.26 -1.94
C GLN A 399 -8.04 12.93 -1.92
N ASN A 400 -6.98 12.86 -1.11
CA ASN A 400 -6.12 11.67 -1.01
C ASN A 400 -6.88 10.48 -0.43
N ILE A 401 -7.70 10.72 0.61
CA ILE A 401 -8.55 9.70 1.21
C ILE A 401 -9.55 9.17 0.19
N ALA A 402 -10.31 10.06 -0.46
CA ALA A 402 -11.30 9.68 -1.47
C ALA A 402 -10.66 8.88 -2.62
N SER A 403 -9.50 9.34 -3.11
CA SER A 403 -8.77 8.67 -4.19
C SER A 403 -8.32 7.26 -3.79
N LYS A 404 -7.78 7.07 -2.59
CA LYS A 404 -7.34 5.76 -2.10
C LYS A 404 -8.53 4.82 -1.88
N VAL A 405 -9.60 5.29 -1.27
CA VAL A 405 -10.82 4.51 -1.01
C VAL A 405 -11.46 4.02 -2.31
N VAL A 406 -11.65 4.92 -3.27
CA VAL A 406 -12.27 4.57 -4.56
C VAL A 406 -11.36 3.66 -5.37
N LYS A 407 -10.03 3.90 -5.35
CA LYS A 407 -9.05 3.01 -5.97
C LYS A 407 -9.11 1.60 -5.39
N TYR A 408 -9.14 1.41 -4.07
CA TYR A 408 -9.15 0.07 -3.47
C TYR A 408 -10.49 -0.64 -3.53
N SER A 409 -11.59 0.11 -3.67
CA SER A 409 -12.94 -0.46 -3.61
C SER A 409 -13.50 -0.81 -5.00
N PHE A 410 -13.14 -0.04 -6.03
CA PHE A 410 -13.71 -0.19 -7.37
C PHE A 410 -12.70 -0.65 -8.44
N PHE A 411 -11.40 -0.66 -8.10
CA PHE A 411 -10.30 -1.02 -9.00
C PHE A 411 -9.32 -1.98 -8.33
#